data_AF-A0A7C9HJB2-F1
#
_entry.id   AF-A0A7C9HJB2-F1
#
_cell.length_a   1.000
_cell.length_b   1.000
_cell.length_c   1.000
_cell.angle_alpha   90.00
_cell.angle_beta   90.00
_cell.angle_gamma   90.00
#
_symmetry.space_group_name_H-M   'P 1'
#
loop_
_entity.id
_entity.type
_entity.pdbx_description
1 polymer ?
#
loop_
_entity_poly.entity_id
_entity_poly.type
_entity_poly.pdbx_seq_one_letter_code
_entity_poly.pdbx_strand_id
1 'polypeptide(L)'
;MQWWNDFVAWLLSDENRPVLFTAGVVFVSVLVSGVLSAWIARSAVRGLIRQRDRELRRAAIATLIDAATEASVWNSLTPQEQVLADRAVGQADIQVRLLPLRGADVAADWAAHQLHELKRASATFGYQLDPAVAEFRERMLEWQRHPSRTRRDFRNDLERWRLQRDEPVQELAAEQDTWVAEQHHERYAQPPLVEDAATQPVTTSTEEPADEVADADTDRRAVPQRD
;
A
#
# COMPACT_ATOMS: atom_id res chain seq x y z
N MET A 1 -64.95 -29.43 -2.28
CA MET A 1 -64.71 -29.59 -3.74
C MET A 1 -65.41 -28.53 -4.58
N GLN A 2 -66.60 -28.03 -4.20
CA GLN A 2 -67.28 -26.94 -4.93
C GLN A 2 -66.43 -25.68 -5.13
N TRP A 3 -65.75 -25.19 -4.08
CA TRP A 3 -64.89 -23.98 -4.19
C TRP A 3 -63.83 -24.05 -5.30
N TRP A 4 -63.29 -25.24 -5.56
CA TRP A 4 -62.30 -25.47 -6.60
C TRP A 4 -62.95 -25.44 -7.99
N ASN A 5 -64.12 -26.06 -8.14
CA ASN A 5 -64.88 -26.00 -9.39
C ASN A 5 -65.39 -24.59 -9.69
N ASP A 6 -65.84 -23.84 -8.68
CA ASP A 6 -66.32 -22.47 -8.83
C ASP A 6 -65.18 -21.54 -9.26
N PHE A 7 -63.98 -21.74 -8.69
CA PHE A 7 -62.77 -21.03 -9.12
C PHE A 7 -62.39 -21.36 -10.57
N VAL A 8 -62.39 -22.64 -10.95
CA VAL A 8 -62.08 -23.07 -12.32
C VAL A 8 -63.13 -22.55 -13.31
N ALA A 9 -64.42 -22.63 -12.98
CA ALA A 9 -65.50 -22.10 -13.81
C ALA A 9 -65.40 -20.58 -13.99
N TRP A 10 -65.05 -19.86 -12.91
CA TRP A 10 -64.79 -18.42 -12.97
C TRP A 10 -63.56 -18.11 -13.84
N LEU A 11 -62.46 -18.85 -13.68
CA LEU A 11 -61.22 -18.64 -14.42
C LEU A 11 -61.37 -18.86 -15.93
N LEU A 12 -62.21 -19.83 -16.34
CA LEU A 12 -62.49 -20.13 -17.75
C LEU A 12 -63.67 -19.35 -18.34
N SER A 13 -64.37 -18.51 -17.55
CA SER A 13 -65.49 -17.70 -18.04
C SER A 13 -65.03 -16.57 -18.97
N ASP A 14 -65.74 -16.39 -20.07
CA ASP A 14 -65.48 -15.33 -21.06
C ASP A 14 -65.67 -13.91 -20.50
N GLU A 15 -66.53 -13.76 -19.49
CA GLU A 15 -66.81 -12.48 -18.83
C GLU A 15 -65.61 -11.97 -17.99
N ASN A 16 -64.75 -12.88 -17.52
CA ASN A 16 -63.61 -12.54 -16.66
C ASN A 16 -62.30 -12.29 -17.42
N ARG A 17 -62.29 -12.51 -18.74
CA ARG A 17 -61.12 -12.25 -19.61
C ARG A 17 -60.49 -10.87 -19.41
N PRO A 18 -61.22 -9.74 -19.34
CA PRO A 18 -60.60 -8.42 -19.15
C PRO A 18 -59.91 -8.29 -17.78
N VAL A 19 -60.51 -8.83 -16.72
CA VAL A 19 -59.91 -8.81 -15.36
C VAL A 19 -58.62 -9.65 -15.33
N LEU A 20 -58.65 -10.85 -15.93
CA LEU A 20 -57.47 -11.72 -16.03
C LEU A 20 -56.36 -11.07 -16.86
N PHE A 21 -56.71 -10.38 -17.95
CA PHE A 21 -55.75 -9.64 -18.75
C PHE A 21 -55.10 -8.51 -17.94
N THR A 22 -55.89 -7.68 -17.24
CA THR A 22 -55.34 -6.60 -16.40
C THR A 22 -54.44 -7.15 -15.30
N ALA A 23 -54.87 -8.23 -14.61
CA ALA A 23 -54.06 -8.88 -13.59
C ALA A 23 -52.74 -9.43 -14.18
N GLY A 24 -52.79 -10.04 -15.36
CA GLY A 24 -51.62 -10.51 -16.09
C GLY A 24 -50.67 -9.38 -16.47
N VAL A 25 -51.19 -8.25 -16.96
CA VAL A 25 -50.38 -7.07 -17.30
C VAL A 25 -49.69 -6.50 -16.08
N VAL A 26 -50.39 -6.38 -14.94
CA VAL A 26 -49.80 -5.92 -13.67
C VAL A 26 -48.70 -6.88 -13.21
N PHE A 27 -48.96 -8.19 -13.24
CA PHE A 27 -47.98 -9.20 -12.87
C PHE A 27 -46.71 -9.12 -13.73
N VAL A 28 -46.87 -9.04 -15.06
CA VAL A 28 -45.73 -8.89 -15.99
C VAL A 28 -45.01 -7.57 -15.76
N SER A 29 -45.73 -6.48 -15.49
CA SER A 29 -45.12 -5.17 -15.22
C SER A 29 -44.24 -5.19 -13.97
N VAL A 30 -44.71 -5.82 -12.89
CA VAL A 30 -43.94 -6.01 -11.66
C VAL A 30 -42.71 -6.89 -11.92
N LEU A 31 -42.87 -7.97 -12.69
CA LEU A 31 -41.78 -8.90 -13.00
C LEU A 31 -40.69 -8.22 -13.85
N VAL A 32 -41.09 -7.49 -14.88
CA VAL A 32 -40.18 -6.71 -15.74
C VAL A 32 -39.48 -5.62 -14.93
N SER A 33 -40.22 -4.89 -14.08
CA SER A 33 -39.64 -3.87 -13.20
C SER A 33 -38.59 -4.47 -12.26
N GLY A 34 -38.90 -5.59 -11.60
CA GLY A 34 -37.97 -6.29 -10.71
C GLY A 34 -36.71 -6.77 -11.43
N VAL A 35 -36.86 -7.37 -12.61
CA VAL A 35 -35.72 -7.82 -13.44
C VAL A 35 -34.84 -6.65 -13.87
N LEU A 36 -35.46 -5.56 -14.34
CA LEU A 36 -34.73 -4.38 -14.79
C LEU A 36 -33.98 -3.72 -13.64
N SER A 37 -34.62 -3.55 -12.47
CA SER A 37 -33.98 -3.01 -11.27
C SER A 37 -32.80 -3.88 -10.82
N ALA A 38 -32.95 -5.20 -10.79
CA ALA A 38 -31.86 -6.11 -10.44
C ALA A 38 -30.69 -6.03 -11.43
N TRP A 39 -30.98 -5.86 -12.72
CA TRP A 39 -29.95 -5.73 -13.75
C TRP A 39 -29.16 -4.43 -13.62
N ILE A 40 -29.83 -3.31 -13.37
CA ILE A 40 -29.19 -2.01 -13.11
C ILE A 40 -28.35 -2.06 -11.84
N ALA A 41 -28.88 -2.62 -10.74
CA ALA A 41 -28.12 -2.77 -9.50
C ALA A 41 -26.85 -3.59 -9.71
N ARG A 42 -26.95 -4.72 -10.44
CA ARG A 42 -25.79 -5.57 -10.74
C ARG A 42 -24.75 -4.86 -11.60
N SER A 43 -25.19 -4.06 -12.58
CA SER A 43 -24.26 -3.32 -13.44
C SER A 43 -23.55 -2.20 -12.66
N ALA A 44 -24.26 -1.48 -11.80
CA ALA A 44 -23.71 -0.45 -10.92
C ALA A 44 -22.66 -1.03 -9.95
N VAL A 45 -22.97 -2.14 -9.27
CA VAL A 45 -22.03 -2.80 -8.35
C VAL A 45 -20.76 -3.26 -9.09
N ARG A 46 -20.91 -3.87 -10.28
CA ARG A 46 -19.75 -4.24 -11.12
C ARG A 46 -18.95 -3.03 -11.58
N GLY A 47 -19.61 -1.93 -11.91
CA GLY A 47 -18.97 -0.66 -12.26
C GLY A 47 -18.13 -0.12 -11.11
N LEU A 48 -18.69 -0.12 -9.90
CA LEU A 48 -18.03 0.34 -8.68
C LEU A 48 -16.80 -0.52 -8.35
N ILE A 49 -16.91 -1.84 -8.40
CA ILE A 49 -15.78 -2.75 -8.16
C ILE A 49 -14.65 -2.47 -9.16
N ARG A 50 -14.96 -2.39 -10.46
CA ARG A 50 -13.95 -2.08 -11.49
C ARG A 50 -13.32 -0.70 -11.29
N GLN A 51 -14.08 0.27 -10.79
CA GLN A 51 -13.55 1.59 -10.47
C GLN A 51 -12.58 1.52 -9.30
N ARG A 52 -12.97 0.86 -8.20
CA ARG A 52 -12.11 0.65 -7.02
C ARG A 52 -10.83 -0.11 -7.39
N ASP A 53 -10.93 -1.17 -8.20
CA ASP A 53 -9.76 -1.91 -8.67
C ASP A 53 -8.78 -1.02 -9.46
N ARG A 54 -9.29 -0.14 -10.31
CA ARG A 54 -8.45 0.81 -11.06
C ARG A 54 -7.83 1.87 -10.15
N GLU A 55 -8.56 2.36 -9.16
CA GLU A 55 -8.07 3.32 -8.17
C GLU A 55 -6.96 2.71 -7.30
N LEU A 56 -7.16 1.50 -6.76
CA LEU A 56 -6.15 0.78 -5.97
C LEU A 56 -4.86 0.53 -6.75
N ARG A 57 -4.98 0.10 -8.02
CA ARG A 57 -3.82 -0.10 -8.90
C ARG A 57 -3.06 1.19 -9.18
N ARG A 58 -3.75 2.31 -9.36
CA ARG A 58 -3.11 3.62 -9.58
C ARG A 58 -2.46 4.12 -8.30
N ALA A 59 -3.12 3.97 -7.16
CA ALA A 59 -2.60 4.36 -5.86
C ALA A 59 -1.31 3.59 -5.52
N ALA A 60 -1.32 2.26 -5.64
CA ALA A 60 -0.14 1.44 -5.35
C ALA A 60 1.07 1.75 -6.26
N ILE A 61 0.82 2.11 -7.52
CA ILE A 61 1.91 2.50 -8.43
C ILE A 61 2.39 3.92 -8.12
N ALA A 62 1.48 4.84 -7.76
CA ALA A 62 1.85 6.18 -7.34
C ALA A 62 2.70 6.16 -6.06
N THR A 63 2.32 5.36 -5.05
CA THR A 63 3.10 5.21 -3.80
C THR A 63 4.49 4.62 -4.06
N LEU A 64 4.60 3.67 -5.00
CA LEU A 64 5.90 3.13 -5.40
C LEU A 64 6.78 4.14 -6.14
N ILE A 65 6.20 4.96 -7.02
CA ILE A 65 6.93 6.02 -7.74
C ILE A 65 7.38 7.12 -6.77
N ASP A 66 6.54 7.46 -5.79
CA ASP A 66 6.87 8.40 -4.73
C ASP A 66 8.06 7.89 -3.90
N ALA A 67 8.01 6.62 -3.48
CA ALA A 67 9.10 5.95 -2.79
C ALA A 67 10.40 5.90 -3.62
N ALA A 68 10.31 5.75 -4.96
CA ALA A 68 11.47 5.83 -5.84
C ALA A 68 12.09 7.24 -5.89
N THR A 69 11.25 8.28 -5.80
CA THR A 69 11.70 9.67 -5.73
C THR A 69 12.45 9.93 -4.43
N GLU A 70 11.92 9.49 -3.29
CA GLU A 70 12.61 9.55 -2.00
C GLU A 70 13.91 8.74 -2.00
N ALA A 71 13.91 7.54 -2.60
CA ALA A 71 15.11 6.71 -2.71
C ALA A 71 16.22 7.39 -3.53
N SER A 72 15.87 8.15 -4.58
CA SER A 72 16.84 8.87 -5.41
C SER A 72 17.57 9.99 -4.66
N VAL A 73 16.97 10.54 -3.60
CA VAL A 73 17.55 11.60 -2.78
C VAL A 73 17.95 11.13 -1.39
N TRP A 74 17.95 9.82 -1.14
CA TRP A 74 18.08 9.23 0.20
C TRP A 74 19.29 9.75 1.01
N ASN A 75 20.45 9.91 0.38
CA ASN A 75 21.66 10.40 1.05
C ASN A 75 21.60 11.90 1.45
N SER A 76 20.67 12.66 0.88
CA SER A 76 20.43 14.06 1.26
C SER A 76 19.39 14.22 2.38
N LEU A 77 18.65 13.16 2.68
CA LEU A 77 17.65 13.14 3.75
C LEU A 77 18.32 13.07 5.13
N THR A 78 17.67 13.65 6.13
CA THR A 78 18.08 13.49 7.53
C THR A 78 17.89 12.04 8.00
N PRO A 79 18.57 11.57 9.06
CA PRO A 79 18.42 10.19 9.54
C PRO A 79 16.97 9.81 9.89
N GLN A 80 16.18 10.75 10.40
CA GLN A 80 14.77 10.51 10.71
C GLN A 80 13.94 10.34 9.43
N GLU A 81 14.17 11.16 8.41
CA GLU A 81 13.51 11.05 7.10
C GLU A 81 13.90 9.76 6.38
N GLN A 82 15.15 9.31 6.50
CA GLN A 82 15.61 8.04 5.94
C GLN A 82 14.81 6.84 6.47
N VAL A 83 14.52 6.82 7.78
CA VAL A 83 13.70 5.75 8.38
C VAL A 83 12.25 5.80 7.86
N LEU A 84 11.70 7.00 7.65
CA LEU A 84 10.36 7.16 7.09
C LEU A 84 10.32 6.73 5.62
N ALA A 85 11.34 7.10 4.84
CA ALA A 85 11.47 6.68 3.45
C ALA A 85 11.60 5.16 3.32
N ASP A 86 12.42 4.51 4.16
CA ASP A 86 12.56 3.06 4.15
C ASP A 86 11.23 2.35 4.51
N ARG A 87 10.44 2.93 5.42
CA ARG A 87 9.07 2.44 5.70
C ARG A 87 8.13 2.66 4.50
N ALA A 88 8.21 3.81 3.83
CA ALA A 88 7.40 4.10 2.64
C ALA A 88 7.69 3.10 1.51
N VAL A 89 8.96 2.79 1.27
CA VAL A 89 9.41 1.73 0.33
C VAL A 89 8.80 0.38 0.72
N GLY A 90 8.90 -0.02 1.99
CA GLY A 90 8.33 -1.29 2.46
C GLY A 90 6.80 -1.36 2.31
N GLN A 91 6.10 -0.26 2.59
CA GLN A 91 4.64 -0.19 2.39
C GLN A 91 4.26 -0.26 0.90
N ALA A 92 4.99 0.43 0.03
CA ALA A 92 4.77 0.39 -1.40
C ALA A 92 5.00 -1.01 -1.99
N ASP A 93 6.05 -1.71 -1.57
CA ASP A 93 6.31 -3.10 -1.99
C ASP A 93 5.15 -4.03 -1.63
N ILE A 94 4.67 -3.97 -0.38
CA ILE A 94 3.53 -4.77 0.09
C ILE A 94 2.29 -4.45 -0.76
N GLN A 95 1.99 -3.17 -1.00
CA GLN A 95 0.84 -2.77 -1.81
C GLN A 95 0.90 -3.34 -3.23
N VAL A 96 2.09 -3.34 -3.86
CA VAL A 96 2.29 -3.88 -5.21
C VAL A 96 2.09 -5.38 -5.23
N ARG A 97 2.63 -6.12 -4.26
CA ARG A 97 2.47 -7.60 -4.17
C ARG A 97 1.01 -8.00 -3.96
N LEU A 98 0.24 -7.20 -3.25
CA LEU A 98 -1.19 -7.43 -3.03
C LEU A 98 -2.08 -7.08 -4.23
N LEU A 99 -1.53 -6.48 -5.30
CA LEU A 99 -2.32 -6.13 -6.48
C LEU A 99 -2.80 -7.39 -7.22
N PRO A 100 -4.07 -7.44 -7.64
CA PRO A 100 -4.59 -8.52 -8.48
C PRO A 100 -4.16 -8.33 -9.95
N LEU A 101 -2.84 -8.32 -10.19
CA LEU A 101 -2.18 -8.17 -11.48
C LEU A 101 -1.25 -9.34 -11.75
N ARG A 102 -1.11 -9.72 -13.01
CA ARG A 102 -0.21 -10.81 -13.40
C ARG A 102 1.24 -10.37 -13.20
N GLY A 103 1.99 -11.18 -12.44
CA GLY A 103 3.39 -10.91 -12.17
C GLY A 103 3.62 -9.74 -11.22
N ALA A 104 2.67 -9.48 -10.31
CA ALA A 104 2.83 -8.52 -9.21
C ALA A 104 4.11 -8.80 -8.40
N ASP A 105 4.35 -10.06 -8.02
CA ASP A 105 5.56 -10.43 -7.29
C ASP A 105 6.84 -10.12 -8.09
N VAL A 106 6.87 -10.48 -9.37
CA VAL A 106 8.02 -10.21 -10.25
C VAL A 106 8.26 -8.70 -10.42
N ALA A 107 7.19 -7.92 -10.54
CA ALA A 107 7.28 -6.47 -10.61
C ALA A 107 7.77 -5.86 -9.29
N ALA A 108 7.33 -6.40 -8.15
CA ALA A 108 7.78 -6.00 -6.83
C ALA A 108 9.28 -6.32 -6.63
N ASP A 109 9.73 -7.52 -6.98
CA ASP A 109 11.15 -7.90 -6.90
C ASP A 109 12.02 -7.02 -7.81
N TRP A 110 11.56 -6.76 -9.03
CA TRP A 110 12.24 -5.85 -9.97
C TRP A 110 12.30 -4.42 -9.44
N ALA A 111 11.20 -3.93 -8.86
CA ALA A 111 11.15 -2.60 -8.28
C ALA A 111 12.04 -2.48 -7.04
N ALA A 112 12.03 -3.47 -6.15
CA ALA A 112 12.89 -3.51 -4.97
C ALA A 112 14.38 -3.42 -5.35
N HIS A 113 14.80 -4.13 -6.40
CA HIS A 113 16.15 -4.01 -6.93
C HIS A 113 16.44 -2.60 -7.46
N GLN A 114 15.55 -2.03 -8.28
CA GLN A 114 15.73 -0.68 -8.82
C GLN A 114 15.77 0.40 -7.75
N LEU A 115 14.91 0.30 -6.73
CA LEU A 115 14.92 1.23 -5.60
C LEU A 115 16.22 1.11 -4.80
N HIS A 116 16.77 -0.10 -4.65
CA HIS A 116 18.08 -0.29 -4.04
C HIS A 116 19.20 0.36 -4.86
N GLU A 117 19.18 0.20 -6.18
CA GLU A 117 20.15 0.83 -7.08
C GLU A 117 20.03 2.36 -7.07
N LEU A 118 18.81 2.92 -7.07
CA LEU A 118 18.58 4.35 -6.90
C LEU A 118 19.12 4.86 -5.57
N LYS A 119 18.86 4.15 -4.48
CA LYS A 119 19.38 4.47 -3.14
C LYS A 119 20.90 4.46 -3.13
N ARG A 120 21.53 3.44 -3.73
CA ARG A 120 22.99 3.35 -3.86
C ARG A 120 23.55 4.50 -4.72
N ALA A 121 22.92 4.80 -5.85
CA ALA A 121 23.34 5.84 -6.77
C ALA A 121 23.16 7.25 -6.17
N SER A 122 22.22 7.45 -5.24
CA SER A 122 21.98 8.74 -4.57
C SER A 122 23.22 9.27 -3.86
N ALA A 123 24.07 8.38 -3.33
CA ALA A 123 25.32 8.74 -2.68
C ALA A 123 26.37 9.29 -3.66
N THR A 124 26.31 8.89 -4.94
CA THR A 124 27.31 9.27 -5.96
C THR A 124 26.81 10.39 -6.87
N PHE A 125 25.54 10.38 -7.25
CA PHE A 125 25.00 11.24 -8.31
C PHE A 125 24.07 12.36 -7.81
N GLY A 126 23.81 12.42 -6.50
CA GLY A 126 22.96 13.46 -5.89
C GLY A 126 21.65 13.65 -6.66
N TYR A 127 21.41 14.85 -7.18
CA TYR A 127 20.18 15.22 -7.90
C TYR A 127 20.12 14.79 -9.38
N GLN A 128 21.13 14.13 -9.94
CA GLN A 128 21.13 13.75 -11.37
C GLN A 128 20.35 12.47 -11.68
N LEU A 129 19.52 12.00 -10.74
CA LEU A 129 18.77 10.75 -10.85
C LEU A 129 17.36 10.91 -11.45
N ASP A 130 16.94 12.14 -11.79
CA ASP A 130 15.65 12.41 -12.43
C ASP A 130 15.38 11.52 -13.65
N PRO A 131 16.35 11.27 -14.57
CA PRO A 131 16.11 10.38 -15.71
C PRO A 131 15.88 8.93 -15.29
N ALA A 132 16.59 8.45 -14.26
CA ALA A 132 16.43 7.08 -13.76
C ALA A 132 15.08 6.88 -13.07
N VAL A 133 14.62 7.87 -12.29
CA VAL A 133 13.28 7.88 -11.68
C VAL A 133 12.19 7.96 -12.77
N ALA A 134 12.43 8.73 -13.84
CA ALA A 134 11.50 8.81 -14.97
C ALA A 134 11.38 7.46 -15.71
N GLU A 135 12.50 6.78 -15.99
CA GLU A 135 12.50 5.44 -16.59
C GLU A 135 11.77 4.44 -15.68
N PHE A 136 12.08 4.43 -14.38
CA PHE A 136 11.41 3.57 -13.40
C PHE A 136 9.89 3.76 -13.46
N ARG A 137 9.43 5.01 -13.40
CA ARG A 137 8.01 5.37 -13.52
C ARG A 137 7.40 4.86 -14.83
N GLU A 138 8.06 5.08 -15.94
CA GLU A 138 7.58 4.65 -17.26
C GLU A 138 7.43 3.14 -17.35
N ARG A 139 8.39 2.38 -16.81
CA ARG A 139 8.32 0.92 -16.77
C ARG A 139 7.22 0.40 -15.86
N MET A 140 6.97 1.05 -14.72
CA MET A 140 5.85 0.71 -13.84
C MET A 140 4.50 1.04 -14.48
N LEU A 141 4.38 2.17 -15.17
CA LEU A 141 3.18 2.52 -15.93
C LEU A 141 2.95 1.56 -17.11
N GLU A 142 4.02 1.12 -17.77
CA GLU A 142 3.93 0.15 -18.85
C GLU A 142 3.51 -1.23 -18.34
N TRP A 143 4.04 -1.68 -17.20
CA TRP A 143 3.55 -2.88 -16.53
C TRP A 143 2.08 -2.77 -16.12
N GLN A 144 1.63 -1.61 -15.65
CA GLN A 144 0.20 -1.38 -15.34
C GLN A 144 -0.71 -1.62 -16.55
N ARG A 145 -0.27 -1.16 -17.74
CA ARG A 145 -1.02 -1.27 -19.00
C ARG A 145 -0.93 -2.69 -19.59
N HIS A 146 0.27 -3.28 -19.58
CA HIS A 146 0.57 -4.54 -20.25
C HIS A 146 1.28 -5.56 -19.32
N PRO A 147 0.66 -5.98 -18.20
CA PRO A 147 1.34 -6.73 -17.15
C PRO A 147 1.90 -8.07 -17.61
N SER A 148 1.25 -8.72 -18.57
CA SER A 148 1.72 -10.03 -19.09
C SER A 148 3.00 -9.90 -19.92
N ARG A 149 3.15 -8.80 -20.67
CA ARG A 149 4.32 -8.53 -21.51
C ARG A 149 5.49 -8.07 -20.64
N THR A 150 5.27 -7.02 -19.85
CA THR A 150 6.32 -6.40 -19.03
C THR A 150 6.86 -7.33 -17.96
N ARG A 151 6.04 -8.27 -17.45
CA ARG A 151 6.53 -9.34 -16.56
C ARG A 151 7.72 -10.11 -17.15
N ARG A 152 7.72 -10.39 -18.46
CA ARG A 152 8.84 -11.09 -19.10
C ARG A 152 10.08 -10.21 -19.11
N ASP A 153 9.92 -8.93 -19.41
CA ASP A 153 11.02 -7.98 -19.45
C ASP A 153 11.64 -7.80 -18.05
N PHE A 154 10.81 -7.66 -17.00
CA PHE A 154 11.27 -7.63 -15.61
C PHE A 154 11.99 -8.90 -15.18
N ARG A 155 11.49 -10.07 -15.58
CA ARG A 155 12.17 -11.34 -15.29
C ARG A 155 13.54 -11.42 -15.97
N ASN A 156 13.62 -11.05 -17.24
CA ASN A 156 14.87 -11.04 -17.97
C ASN A 156 15.88 -10.07 -17.35
N ASP A 157 15.43 -8.92 -16.83
CA ASP A 157 16.28 -7.96 -16.12
C ASP A 157 16.77 -8.53 -14.79
N LEU A 158 15.89 -9.14 -14.00
CA LEU A 158 16.26 -9.82 -12.75
C LEU A 158 17.28 -10.94 -12.99
N GLU A 159 17.07 -11.76 -14.01
CA GLU A 159 18.01 -12.81 -14.42
C GLU A 159 19.35 -12.22 -14.84
N ARG A 160 19.35 -11.13 -15.62
CA ARG A 160 20.56 -10.42 -16.03
C ARG A 160 21.33 -9.87 -14.83
N TRP A 161 20.65 -9.22 -13.89
CA TRP A 161 21.29 -8.67 -12.69
C TRP A 161 21.86 -9.77 -11.81
N ARG A 162 21.15 -10.90 -11.68
CA ARG A 162 21.65 -12.07 -10.97
C ARG A 162 22.95 -12.60 -11.57
N LEU A 163 23.06 -12.60 -12.90
CA LEU A 163 24.27 -13.03 -13.61
C LEU A 163 25.42 -12.01 -13.53
N GLN A 164 25.11 -10.71 -13.40
CA GLN A 164 26.10 -9.63 -13.26
C GLN A 164 26.66 -9.52 -11.84
N ARG A 165 25.96 -10.07 -10.84
CA ARG A 165 26.41 -10.10 -9.46
C ARG A 165 27.47 -11.19 -9.32
N ASP A 166 28.73 -10.83 -9.57
CA ASP A 166 29.90 -11.71 -9.48
C ASP A 166 29.91 -12.54 -8.17
N GLU A 167 30.14 -13.85 -8.27
CA GLU A 167 30.29 -14.83 -7.18
C GLU A 167 31.09 -14.33 -5.94
N PRO A 168 32.27 -13.69 -6.06
CA PRO A 168 33.06 -13.29 -4.89
C PRO A 168 32.37 -12.29 -3.95
N VAL A 169 31.48 -11.43 -4.46
CA VAL A 169 30.74 -10.48 -3.61
C VAL A 169 29.62 -11.17 -2.83
N GLN A 170 29.07 -12.26 -3.36
CA GLN A 170 28.07 -13.06 -2.65
C GLN A 170 28.70 -13.91 -1.55
N GLU A 171 29.88 -14.49 -1.79
CA GLU A 171 30.64 -15.21 -0.76
C GLU A 171 31.01 -14.27 0.41
N LEU A 172 31.52 -13.07 0.12
CA LEU A 172 31.84 -12.07 1.14
C LEU A 172 30.61 -11.58 1.93
N ALA A 173 29.47 -11.37 1.26
CA ALA A 173 28.23 -10.98 1.94
C ALA A 173 27.68 -12.10 2.82
N ALA A 174 27.74 -13.36 2.36
CA ALA A 174 27.35 -14.52 3.15
C ALA A 174 28.24 -14.70 4.37
N GLU A 175 29.55 -14.50 4.22
CA GLU A 175 30.52 -14.56 5.32
C GLU A 175 30.25 -13.46 6.36
N GLN A 176 29.91 -12.26 5.90
CA GLN A 176 29.53 -11.13 6.76
C GLN A 176 28.21 -11.38 7.51
N ASP A 177 27.21 -11.98 6.86
CA ASP A 177 25.95 -12.36 7.50
C ASP A 177 26.15 -13.45 8.57
N THR A 178 27.00 -14.45 8.31
CA THR A 178 27.38 -15.44 9.35
C THR A 178 28.09 -14.79 10.51
N TRP A 179 29.01 -13.85 10.25
CA TRP A 179 29.73 -13.14 11.31
C TRP A 179 28.79 -12.27 12.18
N VAL A 180 27.83 -11.58 11.55
CA VAL A 180 26.81 -10.81 12.29
C VAL A 180 25.90 -11.73 13.11
N ALA A 181 25.52 -12.89 12.55
CA ALA A 181 24.73 -13.89 13.25
C ALA A 181 25.48 -14.50 14.45
N GLU A 182 26.78 -14.76 14.31
CA GLU A 182 27.65 -15.22 15.39
C GLU A 182 27.78 -14.16 16.49
N GLN A 183 28.06 -12.91 16.14
CA GLN A 183 28.13 -11.80 17.10
C GLN A 183 26.79 -11.57 17.84
N HIS A 184 25.66 -11.67 17.12
CA HIS A 184 24.35 -11.58 17.74
C HIS A 184 24.10 -12.80 18.65
N HIS A 185 24.47 -14.00 18.22
CA HIS A 185 24.38 -15.19 19.05
C HIS A 185 25.23 -15.04 20.32
N GLU A 186 26.49 -14.61 20.24
CA GLU A 186 27.37 -14.38 21.39
C GLU A 186 26.83 -13.33 22.36
N ARG A 187 26.28 -12.21 21.84
CA ARG A 187 25.71 -11.13 22.67
C ARG A 187 24.45 -11.56 23.43
N TYR A 188 23.69 -12.53 22.93
CA TYR A 188 22.42 -12.96 23.52
C TYR A 188 22.43 -14.43 24.01
N ALA A 189 23.54 -15.16 23.85
CA ALA A 189 23.75 -16.51 24.39
C ALA A 189 24.19 -16.50 25.86
N GLN A 190 24.49 -15.33 26.42
CA GLN A 190 24.72 -15.19 27.86
C GLN A 190 23.35 -15.30 28.56
N PRO A 191 23.09 -16.38 29.33
CA PRO A 191 21.87 -16.45 30.12
C PRO A 191 21.88 -15.26 31.09
N PRO A 192 20.74 -14.59 31.35
CA PRO A 192 20.70 -13.67 32.47
C PRO A 192 21.12 -14.47 33.70
N LEU A 193 22.27 -14.12 34.26
CA LEU A 193 22.61 -14.51 35.63
C LEU A 193 21.46 -13.94 36.46
N VAL A 194 20.57 -14.82 36.90
CA VAL A 194 19.64 -14.53 37.98
C VAL A 194 20.52 -14.43 39.22
N GLU A 195 21.19 -13.30 39.36
CA GLU A 195 21.83 -12.90 40.60
C GLU A 195 20.68 -12.47 41.52
N ASP A 196 20.40 -13.34 42.49
CA ASP A 196 19.64 -13.05 43.69
C ASP A 196 20.25 -11.80 44.37
N ALA A 197 19.72 -10.63 44.03
CA ALA A 197 20.02 -9.38 44.73
C ALA A 197 18.69 -8.69 45.06
N ALA A 198 18.21 -9.06 46.24
CA ALA A 198 17.26 -8.35 47.08
C ALA A 198 17.15 -6.83 46.79
N THR A 199 15.88 -6.40 46.62
CA THR A 199 15.30 -5.13 47.08
C THR A 199 16.23 -3.92 47.09
N GLN A 200 16.25 -3.14 46.01
CA GLN A 200 16.57 -1.70 46.08
C GLN A 200 15.37 -0.89 45.59
N PRO A 201 14.92 0.13 46.36
CA PRO A 201 13.74 0.91 46.02
C PRO A 201 14.01 1.82 44.81
N VAL A 202 13.02 1.89 43.92
CA VAL A 202 12.97 2.82 42.79
C VAL A 202 12.89 4.25 43.33
N THR A 203 13.97 5.01 43.23
CA THR A 203 13.92 6.47 43.28
C THR A 203 13.60 6.99 41.88
N THR A 204 12.33 7.33 41.69
CA THR A 204 11.85 8.22 40.62
C THR A 204 12.54 9.58 40.76
N SER A 205 13.54 9.86 39.92
CA SER A 205 14.00 11.21 39.67
C SER A 205 13.04 11.88 38.68
N THR A 206 12.06 12.59 39.23
CA THR A 206 11.32 13.64 38.54
C THR A 206 12.26 14.85 38.44
N GLU A 207 12.66 15.22 37.23
CA GLU A 207 13.44 16.43 36.97
C GLU A 207 12.57 17.41 36.18
N GLU A 208 12.05 18.40 36.90
CA GLU A 208 11.48 19.66 36.39
C GLU A 208 11.51 20.68 37.56
N PRO A 209 11.45 21.99 37.30
CA PRO A 209 12.47 22.87 36.73
C PRO A 209 13.04 23.82 37.80
N ALA A 210 14.29 24.29 37.63
CA ALA A 210 14.85 25.35 38.47
C ALA A 210 14.67 26.71 37.79
N ASP A 211 13.65 27.44 38.24
CA ASP A 211 13.48 28.87 38.02
C ASP A 211 13.92 29.59 39.31
N GLU A 212 15.09 30.23 39.32
CA GLU A 212 15.52 31.14 40.39
C GLU A 212 16.20 32.39 39.78
N VAL A 213 15.33 33.34 39.44
CA VAL A 213 15.41 34.79 39.66
C VAL A 213 16.78 35.39 40.00
N ALA A 214 17.32 36.18 39.06
CA ALA A 214 18.17 37.33 39.37
C ALA A 214 17.66 38.56 38.59
N ASP A 215 17.23 39.53 39.38
CA ASP A 215 16.62 40.82 39.06
C ASP A 215 17.67 41.86 38.62
N ALA A 216 17.35 42.70 37.62
CA ALA A 216 17.69 44.13 37.56
C ALA A 216 17.16 44.76 36.25
N ASP A 217 15.98 45.38 36.37
CA ASP A 217 15.72 46.78 36.03
C ASP A 217 16.40 47.35 34.76
N THR A 218 15.64 47.70 33.72
CA THR A 218 15.21 49.10 33.46
C THR A 218 14.42 49.22 32.14
N ASP A 219 13.31 49.95 32.24
CA ASP A 219 12.69 50.81 31.23
C ASP A 219 11.84 50.24 30.06
N ARG A 220 10.53 50.26 30.33
CA ARG A 220 9.48 50.90 29.50
C ARG A 220 9.92 51.42 28.12
N ARG A 221 9.23 50.95 27.07
CA ARG A 221 8.34 51.81 26.25
C ARG A 221 7.51 51.02 25.23
N ALA A 222 6.19 51.13 25.44
CA ALA A 222 5.07 51.22 24.51
C ALA A 222 5.23 50.73 23.05
N VAL A 223 4.36 49.78 22.72
CA VAL A 223 3.79 49.49 21.39
C VAL A 223 2.95 50.67 20.90
N PRO A 224 2.99 51.01 19.60
CA PRO A 224 1.81 50.85 18.71
C PRO A 224 2.27 50.30 17.33
N GLN A 225 1.73 49.20 16.79
CA GLN A 225 0.42 49.01 16.12
C GLN A 225 0.01 50.10 15.11
N ARG A 226 -0.25 49.61 13.88
CA ARG A 226 -0.81 50.23 12.64
C ARG A 226 0.20 50.87 11.68
N ASP A 227 0.07 50.67 10.37
CA ASP A 227 -1.13 50.37 9.55
C ASP A 227 -1.18 49.01 8.86
#